data_AF-A0A0H4BYW7-F1
#
_entry.id   AF-A0A0H4BYW7-F1
#
_cell.length_a   1.000
_cell.length_b   1.000
_cell.length_c   1.000
_cell.angle_alpha   90.00
_cell.angle_beta   90.00
_cell.angle_gamma   90.00
#
_symmetry.space_group_name_H-M   'P 1'
#
loop_
_entity.id
_entity.type
_entity.pdbx_description
1 polymer ?
#
loop_
_entity_poly.entity_id
_entity_poly.type
_entity_poly.pdbx_seq_one_letter_code
_entity_poly.pdbx_strand_id
1 'polypeptide(L)'
;MSVAGAASPEPPPPEPAEPPKNLSHTWVVAAEIAVSPKIASIADFRGSFKTTAGQRVDALEVYCKGCRRPYDEVKGRDCEEKVDNRHLIGGDQSTRKKRKLPSPPKGATIIPGGTIQRRGIGAYMAGVSRPR
;
A
#
# COMPACT_ATOMS: atom_id res chain seq x y z
N MET A 1 47.24 -27.00 -40.04
CA MET A 1 47.09 -25.90 -39.07
C MET A 1 45.71 -25.30 -39.28
N SER A 2 44.71 -25.68 -38.49
CA SER A 2 43.34 -25.16 -38.62
C SER A 2 43.00 -24.35 -37.37
N VAL A 3 42.81 -23.05 -37.55
CA VAL A 3 42.22 -22.17 -36.52
C VAL A 3 40.72 -22.17 -36.71
N ALA A 4 40.01 -22.76 -35.75
CA ALA A 4 38.56 -22.67 -35.66
C ALA A 4 38.17 -21.23 -35.26
N GLY A 5 37.45 -20.55 -36.14
CA GLY A 5 36.87 -19.23 -35.86
C GLY A 5 35.72 -19.36 -34.86
N ALA A 6 35.85 -18.69 -33.72
CA ALA A 6 34.82 -18.58 -32.71
C ALA A 6 33.66 -17.72 -33.24
N ALA A 7 32.47 -18.29 -33.35
CA ALA A 7 31.25 -17.55 -33.63
C ALA A 7 30.86 -16.74 -32.37
N SER A 8 30.76 -15.42 -32.51
CA SER A 8 30.20 -14.56 -31.46
C SER A 8 28.72 -14.89 -31.24
N PRO A 9 28.25 -14.99 -29.99
CA PRO A 9 26.83 -15.23 -29.72
C PRO A 9 26.01 -14.00 -30.14
N GLU A 10 24.93 -14.26 -30.87
CA GLU A 10 23.94 -13.29 -31.31
C GLU A 10 23.27 -12.62 -30.08
N PRO A 11 23.02 -11.30 -30.10
CA PRO A 11 22.39 -10.63 -28.97
C PRO A 11 20.96 -11.18 -28.76
N PRO A 12 20.52 -11.33 -27.50
CA PRO A 12 19.17 -11.80 -27.22
C PRO A 12 18.12 -10.84 -27.84
N PRO A 13 16.96 -11.37 -28.27
CA PRO A 13 15.89 -10.55 -28.82
C PRO A 13 15.43 -9.50 -27.79
N PRO A 14 15.00 -8.30 -28.23
CA PRO A 14 14.54 -7.26 -27.33
C PRO A 14 13.35 -7.78 -26.51
N GLU A 15 13.44 -7.62 -25.19
CA GLU A 15 12.35 -7.96 -24.28
C GLU A 15 11.07 -7.19 -24.68
N PRO A 16 9.89 -7.82 -24.63
CA PRO A 16 8.64 -7.16 -24.97
C PRO A 16 8.43 -5.95 -24.07
N ALA A 17 8.21 -4.79 -24.68
CA ALA A 17 7.94 -3.54 -23.96
C ALA A 17 6.77 -3.75 -22.98
N GLU A 18 6.99 -3.41 -21.70
CA GLU A 18 5.94 -3.49 -20.68
C GLU A 18 4.70 -2.70 -21.15
N PRO A 19 3.48 -3.22 -20.95
CA PRO A 19 2.27 -2.51 -21.32
C PRO A 19 2.20 -1.15 -20.60
N PRO A 20 1.60 -0.13 -21.22
CA PRO A 20 1.54 1.21 -20.65
C PRO A 20 0.85 1.19 -19.28
N LYS A 21 1.53 1.71 -18.26
CA LYS A 21 1.03 1.76 -16.89
C LYS A 21 -0.18 2.70 -16.83
N ASN A 22 -1.32 2.19 -16.34
CA ASN A 22 -2.53 3.00 -16.20
C ASN A 22 -2.43 3.90 -14.95
N LEU A 23 -2.22 5.20 -15.17
CA LEU A 23 -2.06 6.20 -14.11
C LEU A 23 -3.35 6.95 -13.73
N SER A 24 -4.52 6.45 -14.15
CA SER A 24 -5.80 7.12 -13.88
C SER A 24 -6.18 7.12 -12.40
N HIS A 25 -7.01 8.08 -11.98
CA HIS A 25 -7.57 8.13 -10.64
C HIS A 25 -8.76 7.18 -10.47
N THR A 26 -8.96 6.69 -9.25
CA THR A 26 -10.17 5.98 -8.85
C THR A 26 -11.00 6.90 -7.96
N TRP A 27 -12.12 7.42 -8.46
CA TRP A 27 -12.91 8.42 -7.76
C TRP A 27 -13.85 7.81 -6.72
N VAL A 28 -13.96 8.48 -5.57
CA VAL A 28 -14.90 8.18 -4.49
C VAL A 28 -15.64 9.46 -4.14
N VAL A 29 -16.94 9.33 -3.89
CA VAL A 29 -17.80 10.43 -3.46
C VAL A 29 -18.11 10.22 -1.98
N ALA A 30 -17.69 11.16 -1.14
CA ALA A 30 -18.23 11.30 0.20
C ALA A 30 -19.62 11.93 0.09
N ALA A 31 -20.60 11.34 0.75
CA ALA A 31 -21.99 11.74 0.63
C ALA A 31 -22.74 11.52 1.94
N GLU A 32 -23.79 12.31 2.13
CA GLU A 32 -24.74 12.14 3.23
C GLU A 32 -26.04 11.56 2.71
N ILE A 33 -26.60 10.61 3.48
CA ILE A 33 -27.87 9.98 3.17
C ILE A 33 -28.73 10.05 4.42
N ALA A 34 -29.77 10.88 4.37
CA ALA A 34 -30.80 10.90 5.41
C ALA A 34 -31.58 9.57 5.38
N VAL A 35 -31.57 8.85 6.50
CA VAL A 35 -32.20 7.54 6.63
C VAL A 35 -33.13 7.47 7.83
N SER A 36 -34.10 6.57 7.79
CA SER A 36 -34.97 6.30 8.93
C SER A 36 -34.22 5.58 10.06
N PRO A 37 -34.70 5.65 11.32
CA PRO A 37 -34.05 4.97 12.46
C PRO A 37 -33.84 3.47 12.24
N LYS A 38 -34.75 2.80 11.53
CA LYS A 38 -34.64 1.38 11.18
C LYS A 38 -33.44 1.10 10.26
N ILE A 39 -33.24 1.93 9.24
CA ILE A 39 -32.11 1.78 8.31
C ILE A 39 -30.81 2.16 9.01
N ALA A 40 -30.81 3.20 9.85
CA ALA A 40 -29.65 3.59 10.64
C ALA A 40 -29.15 2.43 11.52
N SER A 41 -30.06 1.76 12.24
CA SER A 41 -29.72 0.59 13.05
C SER A 41 -29.12 -0.57 12.22
N ILE A 42 -29.66 -0.83 11.03
CA ILE A 42 -29.12 -1.87 10.14
C ILE A 42 -27.73 -1.48 9.61
N ALA A 43 -27.56 -0.22 9.21
CA ALA A 43 -26.30 0.31 8.69
C ALA A 43 -25.19 0.27 9.75
N ASP A 44 -25.50 0.61 10.99
CA ASP A 44 -24.56 0.53 12.12
C ASP A 44 -24.15 -0.93 12.40
N PHE A 45 -25.11 -1.85 12.46
CA PHE A 45 -24.83 -3.26 12.73
C PHE A 45 -24.10 -3.98 11.58
N ARG A 46 -24.43 -3.69 10.32
CA ARG A 46 -23.88 -4.40 9.13
C ARG A 46 -22.80 -3.63 8.38
N GLY A 47 -22.58 -2.36 8.69
CA GLY A 47 -21.72 -1.47 7.93
C GLY A 47 -22.20 -1.17 6.50
N SER A 48 -23.42 -1.57 6.13
CA SER A 48 -24.00 -1.35 4.80
C SER A 48 -25.53 -1.38 4.84
N PHE A 49 -26.15 -0.69 3.88
CA PHE A 49 -27.60 -0.70 3.70
C PHE A 49 -27.96 -0.46 2.23
N LYS A 50 -29.22 -0.71 1.88
CA LYS A 50 -29.77 -0.42 0.55
C LYS A 50 -30.59 0.85 0.62
N THR A 51 -30.33 1.79 -0.28
CA THR A 51 -31.15 3.00 -0.48
C THR A 51 -32.38 2.69 -1.32
N THR A 52 -33.36 3.60 -1.34
CA THR A 52 -34.49 3.50 -2.26
C THR A 52 -34.03 3.81 -3.69
N ALA A 53 -34.59 3.10 -4.67
CA ALA A 53 -34.28 3.34 -6.07
C ALA A 53 -34.65 4.79 -6.45
N GLY A 54 -33.73 5.49 -7.12
CA GLY A 54 -33.94 6.88 -7.54
C GLY A 54 -33.76 7.93 -6.44
N GLN A 55 -33.33 7.55 -5.23
CA GLN A 55 -32.99 8.52 -4.20
C GLN A 55 -31.83 9.40 -4.67
N ARG A 56 -32.04 10.72 -4.65
CA ARG A 56 -30.97 11.69 -4.87
C ARG A 56 -30.09 11.73 -3.63
N VAL A 57 -28.78 11.68 -3.84
CA VAL A 57 -27.76 11.71 -2.78
C VAL A 57 -26.87 12.91 -3.04
N ASP A 58 -26.71 13.75 -2.02
CA ASP A 58 -25.88 14.94 -2.12
C ASP A 58 -24.41 14.59 -1.88
N ALA A 59 -23.56 15.03 -2.80
CA ALA A 59 -22.12 14.83 -2.72
C ALA A 59 -21.49 15.94 -1.86
N LEU A 60 -20.82 15.55 -0.78
CA LEU A 60 -20.04 16.47 0.05
C LEU A 60 -18.68 16.75 -0.57
N GLU A 61 -17.97 15.68 -0.96
CA GLU A 61 -16.63 15.77 -1.51
C GLU A 61 -16.39 14.65 -2.51
N VAL A 62 -15.69 14.95 -3.60
CA VAL A 62 -15.23 13.95 -4.57
C VAL A 62 -13.70 13.92 -4.52
N TYR A 63 -13.14 12.76 -4.21
CA TYR A 63 -11.69 12.61 -4.05
C TYR A 63 -11.19 11.30 -4.66
N CYS A 64 -9.88 11.23 -4.93
CA CYS A 64 -9.26 10.00 -5.40
C CYS A 64 -9.02 9.03 -4.24
N LYS A 65 -9.46 7.77 -4.37
CA LYS A 65 -9.24 6.70 -3.38
C LYS A 65 -7.76 6.47 -3.08
N GLY A 66 -6.92 6.67 -4.08
CA GLY A 66 -5.48 6.49 -4.04
C GLY A 66 -4.76 7.63 -3.34
N CYS A 67 -4.54 8.72 -4.07
CA CYS A 67 -3.80 9.88 -3.58
C CYS A 67 -4.55 10.76 -2.56
N ARG A 68 -5.83 10.48 -2.27
CA ARG A 68 -6.66 11.20 -1.29
C ARG A 68 -6.83 12.69 -1.54
N ARG A 69 -6.54 13.16 -2.76
CA ARG A 69 -6.74 14.56 -3.17
C ARG A 69 -8.14 14.78 -3.74
N PRO A 70 -8.73 15.98 -3.55
CA PRO A 70 -10.02 16.32 -4.10
C PRO A 70 -9.95 16.44 -5.63
N TYR A 71 -11.08 16.20 -6.29
CA TYR A 71 -11.18 16.13 -7.76
C TYR A 71 -10.66 17.40 -8.44
N ASP A 72 -11.00 18.57 -7.93
CA ASP A 72 -10.66 19.86 -8.56
C ASP A 72 -9.15 20.13 -8.60
N GLU A 73 -8.38 19.57 -7.67
CA GLU A 73 -6.93 19.77 -7.60
C GLU A 73 -6.15 18.87 -8.59
N VAL A 74 -6.69 17.67 -8.86
CA VAL A 74 -5.98 16.62 -9.62
C VAL A 74 -6.62 16.30 -10.97
N LYS A 75 -7.72 16.97 -11.34
CA LYS A 75 -8.34 16.84 -12.66
C LYS A 75 -7.31 17.12 -13.76
N GLY A 76 -7.08 16.14 -14.62
CA GLY A 76 -6.14 16.23 -15.75
C GLY A 76 -4.68 15.92 -15.39
N ARG A 77 -4.38 15.53 -14.15
CA ARG A 77 -3.06 15.04 -13.72
C ARG A 77 -3.12 13.54 -13.44
N ASP A 78 -1.98 12.87 -13.52
CA ASP A 78 -1.84 11.47 -13.15
C ASP A 78 -1.98 11.26 -11.64
N CYS A 79 -2.37 10.04 -11.24
CA CYS A 79 -2.46 9.67 -9.84
C CYS A 79 -1.06 9.52 -9.23
N GLU A 80 -0.70 10.45 -8.34
CA GLU A 80 0.59 10.43 -7.64
C GLU A 80 0.81 9.13 -6.84
N GLU A 81 -0.23 8.51 -6.29
CA GLU A 81 -0.11 7.21 -5.59
C GLU A 81 0.46 6.10 -6.49
N LYS A 82 0.08 6.11 -7.78
CA LYS A 82 0.56 5.12 -8.74
C LYS A 82 2.00 5.37 -9.19
N VAL A 83 2.52 6.56 -8.94
CA VAL A 83 3.90 6.95 -9.26
C VAL A 83 4.79 6.83 -8.01
N ASP A 84 4.39 7.47 -6.91
CA ASP A 84 5.08 7.51 -5.63
C ASP A 84 4.13 7.74 -4.43
N ASN A 85 4.19 6.84 -3.44
CA ASN A 85 3.37 6.87 -2.23
C ASN A 85 3.91 7.79 -1.12
N ARG A 86 5.06 8.45 -1.31
CA ARG A 86 5.67 9.33 -0.28
C ARG A 86 4.75 10.45 0.18
N HIS A 87 3.90 10.99 -0.69
CA HIS A 87 2.97 12.06 -0.35
C HIS A 87 1.95 11.65 0.74
N LEU A 88 1.51 10.38 0.75
CA LEU A 88 0.61 9.85 1.79
C LEU A 88 1.30 9.56 3.11
N ILE A 89 2.60 9.28 3.06
CA ILE A 89 3.40 8.82 4.19
C ILE A 89 4.03 10.01 4.96
N GLY A 90 3.82 11.23 4.49
CA GLY A 90 4.40 12.45 5.06
C GLY A 90 5.86 12.66 4.65
N GLY A 91 6.25 12.18 3.46
CA GLY A 91 7.61 12.28 2.92
C GLY A 91 8.39 10.97 2.94
N ASP A 92 9.70 11.07 2.76
CA ASP A 92 10.58 9.90 2.72
C ASP A 92 10.75 9.28 4.13
N GLN A 93 10.49 7.97 4.24
CA GLN A 93 10.71 7.23 5.48
C GLN A 93 12.19 7.09 5.85
N SER A 94 13.09 7.18 4.86
CA SER A 94 14.53 7.07 5.09
C SER A 94 15.10 8.23 5.93
N THR A 95 14.46 9.40 5.86
CA THR A 95 14.87 10.61 6.56
C THR A 95 14.15 10.82 7.89
N ARG A 96 13.15 9.99 8.21
CA ARG A 96 12.40 10.10 9.46
C ARG A 96 13.24 9.66 10.65
N LYS A 97 13.63 10.63 11.49
CA LYS A 97 14.37 10.37 12.74
C LYS A 97 13.54 9.47 13.66
N LYS A 98 13.95 8.19 13.77
CA LYS A 98 13.35 7.26 14.75
C LYS A 98 13.55 7.82 16.16
N ARG A 99 12.54 7.65 17.02
CA ARG A 99 12.60 8.11 18.42
C ARG A 99 13.83 7.50 19.10
N LYS A 100 14.62 8.33 19.77
CA LYS A 100 15.73 7.86 20.60
C LYS A 100 15.13 6.97 21.69
N LEU A 101 15.59 5.72 21.78
CA LEU A 101 15.24 4.87 22.90
C LEU A 101 15.85 5.49 24.17
N PRO A 102 15.16 5.40 25.33
CA PRO A 102 15.77 5.80 26.60
C PRO A 102 17.09 5.05 26.78
N SER A 103 18.10 5.73 27.31
CA SER A 103 19.36 5.07 27.66
C SER A 103 19.07 3.97 28.69
N PRO A 104 19.56 2.74 28.48
CA PRO A 104 19.32 1.66 29.43
C PRO A 104 19.94 2.02 30.80
N PRO A 105 19.37 1.52 31.90
CA PRO A 105 19.95 1.68 33.23
C PRO A 105 21.36 1.06 33.29
N LYS A 106 22.23 1.61 34.15
CA LYS A 106 23.63 1.13 34.31
C LYS A 106 23.63 -0.38 34.59
N GLY A 107 24.29 -1.15 33.74
CA GLY A 107 24.39 -2.62 33.86
C GLY A 107 23.41 -3.42 32.99
N ALA A 108 22.47 -2.78 32.28
CA ALA A 108 21.57 -3.46 31.36
C ALA A 108 22.08 -3.39 29.91
N THR A 109 22.38 -4.55 29.32
CA THR A 109 22.67 -4.67 27.89
C THR A 109 21.36 -4.80 27.13
N ILE A 110 21.07 -3.85 26.22
CA ILE A 110 19.95 -4.01 25.28
C ILE A 110 20.35 -5.10 24.29
N ILE A 111 19.74 -6.28 24.40
CA ILE A 111 19.87 -7.34 23.42
C ILE A 111 19.02 -6.92 22.21
N PRO A 112 19.61 -6.66 21.03
CA PRO A 112 18.82 -6.37 19.84
C PRO A 112 17.92 -7.57 19.51
N GLY A 113 16.61 -7.34 19.45
CA GLY A 113 15.66 -8.36 19.04
C GLY A 113 15.99 -8.88 17.64
N GLY A 114 15.91 -10.19 17.44
CA GLY A 114 16.19 -10.82 16.16
C GLY A 114 15.35 -10.21 15.03
N THR A 115 15.91 -10.19 13.82
CA THR A 115 15.23 -9.73 12.61
C THR A 115 14.00 -10.60 12.36
N ILE A 116 12.81 -10.09 12.65
CA ILE A 116 11.56 -10.80 12.29
C ILE A 116 11.46 -10.75 10.77
N GLN A 117 11.87 -11.83 10.10
CA GLN A 117 11.64 -12.01 8.68
C GLN A 117 10.13 -12.13 8.44
N ARG A 118 9.49 -11.06 7.92
CA ARG A 118 8.06 -11.06 7.56
C ARG A 118 7.70 -12.02 6.40
N ARG A 119 8.67 -12.77 5.84
CA ARG A 119 8.51 -13.63 4.66
C ARG A 119 9.40 -14.88 4.71
N GLY A 120 9.40 -15.68 5.80
CA GLY A 120 10.32 -16.84 5.87
C GLY A 120 9.91 -18.01 6.78
N ILE A 121 10.29 -19.20 6.33
CA ILE A 121 10.06 -20.54 6.94
C ILE A 121 10.67 -20.69 8.34
N GLY A 122 11.63 -19.84 8.72
CA GLY A 122 12.30 -19.88 10.03
C GLY A 122 11.39 -19.66 11.25
N ALA A 123 10.17 -19.15 11.07
CA ALA A 123 9.19 -18.99 12.15
C ALA A 123 8.56 -20.33 12.61
N TYR A 124 8.59 -21.39 11.79
CA TYR A 124 7.84 -22.62 12.06
C TYR A 124 8.65 -23.69 12.82
N MET A 125 9.97 -23.56 12.95
CA MET A 125 10.84 -24.62 13.50
C MET A 125 11.55 -24.29 14.83
N ALA A 126 11.43 -23.08 15.38
CA ALA A 126 12.16 -22.70 16.60
C ALA A 126 11.47 -23.08 17.93
N GLY A 127 10.46 -23.95 17.90
CA GLY A 127 9.54 -24.14 19.04
C GLY A 127 9.52 -25.50 19.74
N VAL A 128 10.30 -26.50 19.33
CA VAL A 128 10.29 -27.80 20.04
C VAL A 128 11.68 -28.43 20.09
N SER A 129 12.44 -28.14 21.14
CA SER A 129 13.49 -29.05 21.63
C SER A 129 12.97 -29.72 22.90
N ARG A 130 12.60 -31.01 22.83
CA ARG A 130 12.35 -31.82 24.01
C ARG A 130 13.69 -32.14 24.69
N PRO A 131 13.80 -32.06 26.02
CA PRO A 131 14.99 -32.50 26.74
C PRO A 131 15.11 -34.03 26.66
N ARG A 132 16.34 -34.53 26.60
CA ARG A 132 16.68 -35.95 26.72
C ARG A 132 17.01 -36.27 28.18
#